data_AF-A0A2H1K7L6-F1
#
_entry.id   AF-A0A2H1K7L6-F1
#
_cell.length_a   1.000
_cell.length_b   1.000
_cell.length_c   1.000
_cell.angle_alpha   90.00
_cell.angle_beta   90.00
_cell.angle_gamma   90.00
#
_symmetry.space_group_name_H-M   'P 1'
#
loop_
_entity.id
_entity.type
_entity.pdbx_description
1 polymer ?
#
loop_
_entity_poly.entity_id
_entity_poly.type
_entity_poly.pdbx_seq_one_letter_code
_entity_poly.pdbx_strand_id
1 'polypeptide(L)'
;MAPRLRKVTTGSGATAVQIVRKHRGKVTVLEHLGSAHTEAELTALLAAGDEKLADYGAAEQLELELGLSADVAAPPRARTVVGSRSSVLIDAITESWKRLGVGKWFPVADVERSGSRSAGIR
;
A
#
# COMPACT_ATOMS: atom_id res chain seq x y z
N MET A 1 11.48 4.42 -1.21
CA MET A 1 10.90 4.53 0.15
C MET A 1 9.58 5.24 -0.04
N ALA A 2 8.49 4.62 0.42
CA ALA A 2 7.15 5.03 0.08
C ALA A 2 6.84 6.48 0.50
N PRO A 3 5.99 7.20 -0.28
CA PRO A 3 5.43 8.47 0.16
C PRO A 3 4.61 8.30 1.43
N ARG A 4 4.48 9.37 2.21
CA ARG A 4 3.73 9.39 3.48
C ARG A 4 3.10 10.75 3.71
N LEU A 5 2.07 10.77 4.56
CA LEU A 5 1.49 12.03 5.04
C LEU A 5 2.39 12.68 6.09
N ARG A 6 2.46 14.01 6.03
CA ARG A 6 3.13 14.88 6.99
C ARG A 6 2.16 15.98 7.40
N LYS A 7 2.03 16.18 8.71
CA LYS A 7 1.32 17.31 9.31
C LYS A 7 2.34 18.40 9.67
N VAL A 8 2.01 19.66 9.38
CA VAL A 8 2.86 20.81 9.71
C VAL A 8 2.00 21.88 10.37
N THR A 9 2.34 22.25 11.59
CA THR A 9 1.71 23.40 12.26
C THR A 9 2.26 24.68 11.66
N THR A 10 1.35 25.55 11.21
CA THR A 10 1.69 26.84 10.60
C THR A 10 1.58 27.96 11.62
N GLY A 11 2.25 29.10 11.36
CA GLY A 11 2.26 30.25 12.27
C GLY A 11 0.89 30.90 12.51
N SER A 12 -0.11 30.61 11.66
CA SER A 12 -1.49 31.08 11.79
C SER A 12 -2.39 30.14 12.62
N GLY A 13 -1.82 29.07 13.19
CA GLY A 13 -2.56 28.07 13.96
C GLY A 13 -3.21 26.98 13.09
N ALA A 14 -3.09 27.04 11.76
CA ALA A 14 -3.58 25.99 10.87
C ALA A 14 -2.63 24.80 10.82
N THR A 15 -3.15 23.59 10.61
CA THR A 15 -2.38 22.37 10.35
C THR A 15 -2.39 22.06 8.87
N ALA A 16 -1.26 22.25 8.20
CA ALA A 16 -1.06 21.86 6.82
C ALA A 16 -0.83 20.35 6.69
N VAL A 17 -1.50 19.71 5.73
CA VAL A 17 -1.31 18.30 5.36
C VAL A 17 -0.60 18.23 4.02
N GLN A 18 0.44 17.40 3.96
CA GLN A 18 1.31 17.24 2.79
C GLN A 18 1.64 15.76 2.56
N ILE A 19 1.77 15.37 1.29
CA ILE A 19 2.37 14.09 0.91
C ILE A 19 3.85 14.33 0.61
N VAL A 20 4.72 13.58 1.28
CA VAL A 20 6.17 13.72 1.16
C VAL A 20 6.83 12.38 0.85
N ARG A 21 7.90 12.41 0.05
CA ARG A 21 8.77 11.25 -0.20
C ARG A 21 10.14 11.49 0.38
N LYS A 22 10.72 10.48 1.04
CA LYS A 22 12.12 10.52 1.46
C LYS A 22 12.97 9.77 0.43
N HIS A 23 13.89 10.46 -0.22
CA HIS A 23 14.78 9.88 -1.21
C HIS A 23 16.22 10.36 -0.96
N ARG A 24 17.17 9.41 -0.85
CA ARG A 24 18.60 9.69 -0.59
C ARG A 24 18.84 10.68 0.55
N GLY A 25 18.13 10.50 1.67
CA GLY A 25 18.23 11.37 2.85
C GLY A 25 17.50 12.71 2.73
N LYS A 26 17.00 13.10 1.55
CA LYS A 26 16.23 14.33 1.34
C LYS A 26 14.73 14.05 1.40
N VAL A 27 13.98 14.92 2.08
CA VAL A 27 12.52 14.88 2.11
C VAL A 27 12.00 15.86 1.06
N THR A 28 11.30 15.36 0.06
CA THR A 28 10.69 16.17 -1.01
C THR A 28 9.18 16.17 -0.81
N VAL A 29 8.56 17.34 -0.94
CA VAL A 29 7.09 17.47 -0.93
C VAL A 29 6.61 17.09 -2.34
N LEU A 30 5.75 16.08 -2.42
CA LEU A 30 5.13 15.68 -3.68
C LEU A 30 3.88 16.52 -3.93
N GLU A 31 3.06 16.66 -2.89
CA GLU A 31 1.77 17.34 -3.01
C GLU A 31 1.37 18.01 -1.68
N HIS A 32 0.73 19.16 -1.78
CA HIS A 32 0.13 19.87 -0.66
C HIS A 32 -1.39 19.72 -0.71
N LEU A 33 -1.99 19.05 0.28
CA LEU A 33 -3.42 18.79 0.31
C LEU A 33 -4.24 19.98 0.82
N GLY A 34 -3.66 20.82 1.68
CA GLY A 34 -4.32 22.00 2.23
C GLY A 34 -3.97 22.23 3.70
N SER A 35 -4.63 23.21 4.31
CA SER A 35 -4.48 23.58 5.72
C SER A 35 -5.83 23.51 6.44
N ALA A 36 -5.85 22.83 7.59
CA ALA A 36 -7.01 22.73 8.45
C ALA A 36 -6.91 23.72 9.61
N HIS A 37 -7.96 24.50 9.83
CA HIS A 37 -8.12 25.38 10.98
C HIS A 37 -8.96 24.72 12.08
N THR A 38 -9.68 23.65 11.75
CA THR A 38 -10.49 22.86 12.69
C THR A 38 -10.11 21.38 12.65
N GLU A 39 -10.43 20.64 13.72
CA GLU A 39 -10.16 19.20 13.78
C GLU A 39 -10.97 18.39 12.76
N ALA A 40 -12.19 18.86 12.43
CA ALA A 40 -13.03 18.26 11.40
C ALA A 40 -12.39 18.38 10.01
N GLU A 41 -11.87 19.56 9.66
CA GLU A 41 -11.13 19.77 8.41
C GLU A 41 -9.87 18.92 8.35
N LEU A 42 -9.16 18.79 9.47
CA LEU A 42 -7.96 17.95 9.54
C LEU A 42 -8.29 16.48 9.25
N THR A 43 -9.38 15.98 9.82
CA THR A 43 -9.83 14.60 9.60
C THR A 43 -10.20 14.35 8.14
N ALA A 44 -10.91 15.29 7.51
CA ALA A 44 -11.23 15.22 6.09
C ALA A 44 -9.98 15.23 5.19
N LEU A 45 -9.01 16.10 5.49
CA LEU A 45 -7.74 16.15 4.76
C LEU A 45 -6.89 14.89 4.92
N LEU A 46 -6.96 14.23 6.07
CA LEU A 46 -6.24 12.96 6.28
C LEU A 46 -6.88 11.82 5.51
N ALA A 47 -8.21 11.70 5.52
CA ALA A 47 -8.93 10.70 4.73
C ALA A 47 -8.63 10.85 3.23
N ALA A 48 -8.72 12.07 2.70
CA ALA A 48 -8.33 12.36 1.32
C ALA A 48 -6.83 12.11 1.05
N GLY A 49 -5.99 12.33 2.06
CA GLY A 49 -4.56 12.05 2.02
C GLY A 49 -4.25 10.56 1.93
N ASP A 50 -4.96 9.72 2.67
CA ASP A 50 -4.80 8.26 2.66
C ASP A 50 -5.25 7.66 1.32
N GLU A 51 -6.36 8.16 0.76
CA GLU A 51 -6.80 7.78 -0.60
C GLU A 51 -5.72 8.11 -1.65
N LYS A 52 -5.18 9.33 -1.64
CA LYS A 52 -4.10 9.70 -2.55
C LYS A 52 -2.83 8.89 -2.31
N LEU A 53 -2.53 8.53 -1.07
CA LEU A 53 -1.37 7.71 -0.76
C LEU A 53 -1.45 6.31 -1.38
N ALA A 54 -2.67 5.74 -1.46
CA ALA A 54 -2.91 4.49 -2.14
C ALA A 54 -2.63 4.61 -3.66
N ASP A 55 -2.99 5.72 -4.28
CA ASP A 55 -2.67 5.99 -5.70
C ASP A 55 -1.16 6.07 -5.94
N TYR A 56 -0.43 6.80 -5.09
CA TYR A 56 1.04 6.85 -5.16
C TYR A 56 1.69 5.48 -4.89
N GLY A 57 1.11 4.66 -4.01
CA GLY A 57 1.56 3.29 -3.77
C GLY A 57 1.35 2.37 -4.98
N ALA A 58 0.20 2.50 -5.66
CA ALA A 58 -0.06 1.78 -6.91
C ALA A 58 0.91 2.21 -8.03
N ALA A 59 1.27 3.49 -8.09
CA ALA A 59 2.29 4.01 -9.00
C ALA A 59 3.70 3.44 -8.72
N GLU A 60 4.14 3.38 -7.46
CA GLU A 60 5.42 2.75 -7.10
C GLU A 60 5.41 1.24 -7.40
N GLN A 61 4.29 0.55 -7.18
CA GLN A 61 4.13 -0.85 -7.56
C GLN A 61 4.24 -1.04 -9.09
N LEU A 62 3.62 -0.16 -9.87
CA LEU A 62 3.69 -0.19 -11.33
C LEU A 62 5.12 0.05 -11.84
N GLU A 63 5.85 0.99 -11.22
CA GLU A 63 7.28 1.21 -11.51
C GLU A 63 8.10 -0.04 -11.20
N LEU A 64 7.81 -0.75 -10.11
CA LEU A 64 8.47 -2.01 -9.76
C LEU A 64 8.14 -3.16 -10.73
N GLU A 65 6.89 -3.24 -11.18
CA GLU A 65 6.40 -4.31 -12.05
C GLU A 65 6.83 -4.13 -13.51
N LEU A 66 6.88 -2.89 -14.01
CA LEU A 66 7.07 -2.60 -15.43
C LEU A 66 8.31 -1.75 -15.73
N GLY A 67 9.00 -1.21 -14.72
CA GLY A 67 10.11 -0.26 -14.91
C GLY A 67 9.68 1.08 -15.52
N LEU A 68 8.38 1.36 -15.54
CA LEU A 68 7.81 2.60 -16.09
C LEU A 68 7.52 3.57 -14.95
N SER A 69 8.14 4.75 -14.99
CA SER A 69 7.76 5.85 -14.11
C SER A 69 6.31 6.21 -14.39
N ALA A 70 5.41 5.94 -13.44
CA ALA A 70 3.99 6.20 -13.63
C ALA A 70 3.75 7.70 -13.75
N ASP A 71 3.46 8.17 -14.97
CA ASP A 71 2.97 9.52 -15.21
C ASP A 71 1.51 9.58 -14.76
N VAL A 72 1.23 10.38 -13.73
CA VAL A 72 -0.05 10.41 -12.99
C VAL A 72 -1.19 11.07 -13.79
N ALA A 73 -0.98 11.41 -15.07
CA ALA A 73 -1.86 12.32 -15.81
C ALA A 73 -3.04 11.69 -16.58
N ALA A 74 -3.26 10.37 -16.57
CA ALA A 74 -4.33 9.73 -17.37
C ALA A 74 -5.39 9.02 -16.51
N PRO A 75 -6.70 9.28 -16.68
CA PRO A 75 -7.74 8.57 -15.93
C PRO A 75 -8.00 7.18 -16.55
N PRO A 76 -7.79 6.06 -15.83
CA PRO A 76 -8.08 4.74 -16.36
C PRO A 76 -9.56 4.38 -16.11
N ARG A 77 -10.24 3.84 -17.13
CA ARG A 77 -11.53 3.15 -16.97
C ARG A 77 -11.35 1.97 -16.02
N ALA A 78 -11.90 2.08 -14.81
CA ALA A 78 -11.49 1.26 -13.67
C ALA A 78 -12.08 -0.15 -13.70
N ARG A 79 -11.27 -1.10 -14.15
CA ARG A 79 -11.31 -2.46 -13.64
C ARG A 79 -10.29 -2.48 -12.50
N THR A 80 -10.78 -2.44 -11.26
CA THR A 80 -9.92 -2.36 -10.08
C THR A 80 -9.17 -3.67 -9.90
N VAL A 81 -7.85 -3.60 -10.02
CA VAL A 81 -6.96 -4.68 -9.59
C VAL A 81 -6.95 -4.65 -8.06
N VAL A 82 -7.59 -5.64 -7.42
CA VAL A 82 -7.69 -5.73 -5.94
C VAL A 82 -6.35 -6.12 -5.30
N GLY A 83 -5.38 -6.53 -6.11
CA GLY A 83 -4.00 -6.73 -5.69
C GLY A 83 -3.16 -7.33 -6.80
N SER A 84 -1.85 -7.13 -6.71
CA SER A 84 -0.86 -7.79 -7.55
C SER A 84 0.22 -8.45 -6.68
N ARG A 85 0.77 -9.57 -7.16
CA ARG A 85 1.82 -10.32 -6.47
C ARG A 85 2.91 -10.73 -7.46
N SER A 86 4.17 -10.53 -7.07
CA SER A 86 5.32 -10.99 -7.85
C SER A 86 5.51 -12.50 -7.64
N SER A 87 5.08 -13.31 -8.61
CA SER A 87 5.24 -14.78 -8.54
C SER A 87 6.71 -15.19 -8.48
N VAL A 88 7.57 -14.55 -9.29
CA VAL A 88 9.01 -14.86 -9.33
C VAL A 88 9.68 -14.60 -7.98
N LEU A 89 9.35 -13.48 -7.31
CA LEU A 89 9.89 -13.18 -5.99
C LEU A 89 9.39 -14.17 -4.94
N ILE A 90 8.09 -14.49 -4.97
CA ILE A 90 7.48 -15.47 -4.06
C ILE A 90 8.11 -16.85 -4.26
N ASP A 91 8.34 -17.27 -5.51
CA ASP A 91 8.96 -18.55 -5.84
C ASP A 91 10.42 -18.59 -5.36
N ALA A 92 11.19 -17.52 -5.58
CA ALA A 92 12.57 -17.42 -5.14
C ALA A 92 12.70 -17.47 -3.60
N ILE A 93 11.83 -16.75 -2.88
CA ILE A 93 11.80 -16.77 -1.41
C ILE A 93 11.38 -18.15 -0.91
N THR A 94 10.33 -18.73 -1.51
CA THR A 94 9.82 -20.06 -1.13
C THR A 94 10.88 -21.14 -1.33
N GLU A 95 11.59 -21.10 -2.46
CA GLU A 95 12.66 -22.05 -2.76
C GLU A 95 13.85 -21.87 -1.81
N SER A 96 14.24 -20.63 -1.52
CA SER A 96 15.29 -20.33 -0.54
C SER A 96 14.91 -20.82 0.87
N TRP A 97 13.66 -20.61 1.28
CA TRP A 97 13.12 -21.07 2.56
C TRP A 97 13.10 -22.60 2.66
N LYS A 98 12.72 -23.31 1.58
CA LYS A 98 12.79 -24.77 1.50
C LYS A 98 14.21 -25.29 1.63
N ARG A 99 15.17 -24.66 0.93
CA ARG A 99 16.60 -25.02 0.98
C ARG A 99 17.20 -24.85 2.37
N LEU A 100 16.83 -23.78 3.06
CA LEU A 100 17.24 -23.55 4.45
C LEU A 100 16.60 -24.56 5.41
N GLY A 101 15.55 -25.27 4.99
CA GLY A 101 14.90 -26.30 5.78
C GLY A 101 14.35 -25.74 7.09
N VAL A 102 13.79 -24.54 7.07
CA VAL A 102 13.17 -23.94 8.25
C VAL A 102 11.79 -24.57 8.56
N GLY A 103 11.17 -25.25 7.58
CA GLY A 103 9.93 -26.02 7.76
C GLY A 103 10.07 -27.36 8.49
N LYS A 104 11.30 -27.90 8.65
CA LYS A 104 11.56 -29.14 9.42
C LYS A 104 11.69 -28.90 10.93
N TRP A 105 11.65 -27.64 11.38
CA TRP A 105 11.78 -27.25 12.79
C TRP A 105 10.44 -27.09 13.51
N PHE A 106 9.33 -27.00 12.78
CA PHE A 106 7.98 -26.93 13.34
C PHE A 106 7.08 -27.91 12.57
N PRO A 107 6.72 -29.08 13.14
CA PRO A 107 5.73 -29.93 12.52
C PRO A 107 4.39 -29.19 12.56
N VAL A 108 3.95 -28.69 11.41
CA VAL A 108 2.59 -28.19 11.23
C VAL A 108 1.69 -29.42 11.18
N ALA A 109 0.92 -29.65 12.24
CA ALA A 109 -0.13 -30.66 12.23
C ALA A 109 -1.08 -30.36 11.06
N ASP A 110 -1.31 -31.35 10.21
CA ASP A 110 -2.27 -31.28 9.11
C ASP A 110 -3.63 -30.91 9.69
N VAL A 111 -4.09 -29.67 9.46
CA VAL A 111 -5.48 -29.30 9.71
C VAL A 111 -6.26 -29.88 8.54
N GLU A 112 -6.71 -31.11 8.77
CA GLU A 112 -7.58 -31.87 7.89
C GLU A 112 -8.78 -31.02 7.50
N ARG A 113 -8.94 -30.85 6.19
CA ARG A 113 -9.98 -30.02 5.55
C ARG A 113 -11.35 -30.69 5.73
N SER A 114 -11.92 -30.58 6.94
CA SER A 114 -13.31 -30.95 7.23
C SER A 114 -14.22 -29.79 6.87
N GLY A 115 -14.86 -29.88 5.70
CA GLY A 115 -15.83 -28.93 5.19
C GLY A 115 -17.01 -29.65 4.57
N SER A 116 -17.87 -30.17 5.45
CA SER A 116 -19.33 -30.37 5.32
C SER A 116 -19.90 -30.50 3.90
N ARG A 117 -20.26 -31.74 3.52
CA ARG A 117 -21.41 -31.97 2.65
C ARG A 117 -22.65 -31.98 3.53
N SER A 118 -23.46 -30.92 3.46
CA SER A 118 -24.81 -30.91 4.00
C SER A 118 -25.80 -30.62 2.87
N ALA A 119 -26.57 -31.67 2.57
CA ALA A 119 -27.89 -31.79 1.96
C ALA A 119 -28.69 -30.51 1.60
N GLY A 120 -29.38 -30.57 0.45
CA GLY A 120 -30.65 -29.88 0.25
C GLY A 120 -31.12 -29.71 -1.21
N ILE A 121 -32.23 -30.40 -1.54
CA ILE A 121 -33.25 -30.07 -2.57
C ILE A 121 -32.90 -30.54 -4.02
N ARG A 122 -33.60 -31.45 -4.70
CA ARG A 122 -34.98 -31.98 -4.66
C ARG A 122 -35.00 -33.51 -4.73
#